data_AF-A0A165JDC5-F1
#
_entry.id   AF-A0A165JDC5-F1
#
_cell.length_a   1.000
_cell.length_b   1.000
_cell.length_c   1.000
_cell.angle_alpha   90.00
_cell.angle_beta   90.00
_cell.angle_gamma   90.00
#
_symmetry.space_group_name_H-M   'P 1'
#
loop_
_entity.id
_entity.type
_entity.pdbx_description
1 polymer ?
#
loop_
_entity_poly.entity_id
_entity_poly.type
_entity_poly.pdbx_seq_one_letter_code
_entity_poly.pdbx_strand_id
1 'polypeptide(L)'
;MYRANVKKTNEPSVQYEFALFLTNSAQELAAQTSTSTTKSTDSQEADKSSPVATRAEYLREARQILQKLSDRSYPFAQYYLADGYASGIFNKDQEDYEKAFPLFVAASKHGHAEAGYRAALCYEFGWGCRRDPAKAEQFYRQSASKSHPGAMLRLGKACLSGDMGLGKRYREGIKWLKRAAESADVQYNSAPYELAILHETGYGPDIFKDEAYAAQLFTQSADLGHAEAGFRLGEAYEYGQLGCPRDPALSVHFYNCAAQRGHPLAMMALCAWYMIGAEPVLDKDENEAYEWARKSAETGLYPKAEYAVGYFKEMGIGCRRDTLDANVWYVKAASHGDERAKQRLAIIQAAASGETDKAMPSAGDKSKSKAGDATGTEQVADGKNCIIM
;
A
#
# COMPACT_ATOMS: atom_id res chain seq x y z
N MET A 1 5.95 29.24 -29.43
CA MET A 1 6.32 28.52 -30.67
C MET A 1 5.77 27.10 -30.73
N TYR A 2 6.01 26.23 -29.72
CA TYR A 2 5.56 24.82 -29.73
C TYR A 2 4.03 24.64 -29.89
N ARG A 3 3.21 25.37 -29.10
CA ARG A 3 1.73 25.34 -29.16
C ARG A 3 1.14 25.71 -30.54
N ALA A 4 1.81 26.57 -31.31
CA ALA A 4 1.35 26.96 -32.64
C ALA A 4 1.74 25.93 -33.72
N ASN A 5 2.85 25.22 -33.52
CA ASN A 5 3.32 24.18 -34.43
C ASN A 5 2.49 22.91 -34.28
N VAL A 6 2.13 22.52 -33.04
CA VAL A 6 1.26 21.34 -32.81
C VAL A 6 -0.13 21.51 -33.43
N LYS A 7 -0.67 22.74 -33.44
CA LYS A 7 -1.95 23.03 -34.09
C LYS A 7 -1.90 22.91 -35.62
N LYS A 8 -0.71 22.99 -36.22
CA LYS A 8 -0.50 22.86 -37.66
C LYS A 8 -0.17 21.43 -38.09
N THR A 9 0.39 20.62 -37.18
CA THR A 9 0.68 19.21 -37.43
C THR A 9 -0.58 18.34 -37.35
N ASN A 10 -0.74 17.39 -38.26
CA ASN A 10 -1.88 16.45 -38.29
C ASN A 10 -1.52 15.07 -37.72
N GLU A 11 -0.34 14.91 -37.10
CA GLU A 11 0.09 13.65 -36.51
C GLU A 11 -0.60 13.38 -35.16
N PRO A 12 -1.31 12.25 -34.99
CA PRO A 12 -2.03 11.93 -33.76
C PRO A 12 -1.14 11.82 -32.51
N SER A 13 0.09 11.30 -32.66
CA SER A 13 1.06 11.14 -31.57
C SER A 13 1.50 12.49 -31.00
N VAL A 14 1.89 13.44 -31.86
CA VAL A 14 2.33 14.79 -31.45
C VAL A 14 1.19 15.56 -30.79
N GLN A 15 -0.03 15.43 -31.31
CA GLN A 15 -1.21 16.04 -30.71
C GLN A 15 -1.52 15.44 -29.33
N TYR A 16 -1.34 14.12 -29.17
CA TYR A 16 -1.52 13.42 -27.89
C TYR A 16 -0.49 13.86 -26.85
N GLU A 17 0.80 13.85 -27.20
CA GLU A 17 1.88 14.30 -26.29
C GLU A 17 1.68 15.74 -25.85
N PHE A 18 1.23 16.61 -26.76
CA PHE A 18 0.91 17.98 -26.40
C PHE A 18 -0.28 18.07 -25.43
N ALA A 19 -1.29 17.22 -25.59
CA ALA A 19 -2.40 17.16 -24.65
C ALA A 19 -1.94 16.70 -23.25
N LEU A 20 -1.03 15.72 -23.17
CA LEU A 20 -0.40 15.28 -21.91
C LEU A 20 0.44 16.39 -21.27
N PHE A 21 1.19 17.13 -22.07
CA PHE A 21 1.96 18.27 -21.57
C PHE A 21 1.02 19.32 -20.94
N LEU A 22 -0.08 19.65 -21.61
CA LEU A 22 -1.06 20.61 -21.10
C LEU A 22 -1.72 20.14 -19.79
N THR A 23 -2.02 18.85 -19.64
CA THR A 23 -2.60 18.32 -18.39
C THR A 23 -1.59 18.30 -17.25
N ASN A 24 -0.36 17.90 -17.50
CA ASN A 24 0.71 17.92 -16.49
C ASN A 24 1.01 19.35 -16.03
N SER A 25 1.16 20.30 -16.96
CA SER A 25 1.33 21.72 -16.61
C SER A 25 0.13 22.27 -15.80
N ALA A 26 -1.09 21.82 -16.10
CA ALA A 26 -2.27 22.22 -15.33
C ALA A 26 -2.28 21.65 -13.89
N GLN A 27 -1.74 20.44 -13.70
CA GLN A 27 -1.57 19.81 -12.38
C GLN A 27 -0.45 20.46 -11.56
N GLU A 28 0.68 20.79 -12.20
CA GLU A 28 1.78 21.53 -11.56
C GLU A 28 1.32 22.89 -11.04
N LEU A 29 0.55 23.64 -11.84
CA LEU A 29 -0.05 24.90 -11.40
C LEU A 29 -0.99 24.72 -10.19
N ALA A 30 -1.71 23.60 -10.12
CA ALA A 30 -2.55 23.27 -8.97
C ALA A 30 -1.71 23.01 -7.70
N ALA A 31 -0.60 22.27 -7.83
CA ALA A 31 0.31 21.98 -6.73
C ALA A 31 1.07 23.22 -6.22
N GLN A 32 1.39 24.18 -7.10
CA GLN A 32 1.99 25.45 -6.71
C GLN A 32 0.99 26.35 -5.95
N THR A 33 -0.27 26.34 -6.36
CA THR A 33 -1.33 27.13 -5.68
C THR A 33 -1.66 26.58 -4.29
N SER A 34 -1.57 25.26 -4.08
CA SER A 34 -1.79 24.63 -2.76
C SER A 34 -0.61 24.78 -1.80
N THR A 35 0.61 25.00 -2.31
CA THR A 35 1.82 25.25 -1.50
C THR A 35 1.99 26.73 -1.15
N SER A 36 1.53 27.67 -1.99
CA SER A 36 1.57 29.10 -1.70
C SER A 36 0.56 29.55 -0.62
N THR A 37 -0.51 28.79 -0.38
CA THR A 37 -1.47 29.07 0.71
C THR A 37 -0.95 28.75 2.11
N THR A 38 0.25 28.17 2.23
CA THR A 38 0.90 27.90 3.54
C THR A 38 2.14 28.74 3.81
N LYS A 39 2.61 29.58 2.87
CA LYS A 39 3.70 30.53 3.10
C LYS A 39 3.46 31.87 2.38
N SER A 40 3.61 32.94 3.17
CA SER A 40 3.71 34.39 2.86
C SER A 40 2.43 35.20 2.58
N THR A 41 2.08 36.00 3.60
CA THR A 41 1.71 37.42 3.49
C THR A 41 2.78 38.22 2.71
N ASP A 42 2.31 39.21 1.96
CA ASP A 42 3.04 40.30 1.29
C ASP A 42 4.05 39.94 0.18
N SER A 43 3.64 40.15 -1.07
CA SER A 43 4.14 41.27 -1.89
C SER A 43 3.53 41.24 -3.30
N GLN A 44 3.21 42.44 -3.78
CA GLN A 44 2.59 42.75 -5.06
C GLN A 44 3.57 42.63 -6.24
N GLU A 45 2.98 42.70 -7.44
CA GLU A 45 3.58 43.00 -8.76
C GLU A 45 4.11 41.80 -9.56
N ALA A 46 3.26 41.30 -10.46
CA ALA A 46 3.69 40.50 -11.60
C ALA A 46 3.05 41.04 -12.90
N ASP A 47 3.94 41.26 -13.86
CA ASP A 47 3.78 41.96 -15.13
C ASP A 47 2.66 41.48 -16.05
N LYS A 48 2.02 42.46 -16.69
CA LYS A 48 1.15 42.32 -17.87
C LYS A 48 2.00 42.07 -19.12
N SER A 49 2.33 40.82 -19.46
CA SER A 49 2.81 40.49 -20.83
C SER A 49 2.71 39.00 -21.22
N SER A 50 1.61 38.33 -20.89
CA SER A 50 0.99 37.24 -21.67
C SER A 50 -0.29 36.83 -20.92
N PRO A 51 -1.38 36.40 -21.58
CA PRO A 51 -2.49 35.83 -20.82
C PRO A 51 -1.94 34.56 -20.17
N VAL A 52 -1.70 34.62 -18.84
CA VAL A 52 -1.36 33.45 -18.04
C VAL A 52 -2.55 32.52 -18.14
N ALA A 53 -2.48 31.60 -19.11
CA ALA A 53 -3.58 30.70 -19.41
C ALA A 53 -3.92 29.94 -18.13
N THR A 54 -5.16 30.10 -17.69
CA THR A 54 -5.62 29.57 -16.41
C THR A 54 -5.64 28.03 -16.45
N ARG A 55 -5.50 27.35 -15.31
CA ARG A 55 -5.60 25.87 -15.19
C ARG A 55 -6.78 25.30 -15.99
N ALA A 56 -7.94 25.98 -15.92
CA ALA A 56 -9.15 25.59 -16.63
C ALA A 56 -9.03 25.68 -18.16
N GLU A 57 -8.25 26.62 -18.70
CA GLU A 57 -8.01 26.74 -20.15
C GLU A 57 -7.13 25.62 -20.68
N TYR A 58 -6.05 25.27 -19.96
CA TYR A 58 -5.19 24.15 -20.34
C TYR A 58 -5.95 22.82 -20.31
N LEU A 59 -6.73 22.56 -19.27
CA LEU A 59 -7.56 21.36 -19.20
C LEU A 59 -8.64 21.34 -20.30
N ARG A 60 -9.24 22.48 -20.62
CA ARG A 60 -10.24 22.59 -21.70
C ARG A 60 -9.61 22.31 -23.07
N GLU A 61 -8.43 22.88 -23.35
CA GLU A 61 -7.72 22.66 -24.61
C GLU A 61 -7.24 21.21 -24.73
N ALA A 62 -6.64 20.64 -23.68
CA ALA A 62 -6.22 19.24 -23.63
C ALA A 62 -7.41 18.31 -23.92
N ARG A 63 -8.54 18.53 -23.23
CA ARG A 63 -9.77 17.74 -23.44
C ARG A 63 -10.28 17.83 -24.87
N GLN A 64 -10.26 19.01 -25.49
CA GLN A 64 -10.69 19.17 -26.89
C GLN A 64 -9.79 18.40 -27.86
N ILE A 65 -8.47 18.41 -27.64
CA ILE A 65 -7.52 17.66 -28.47
C ILE A 65 -7.75 16.16 -28.29
N LEU A 66 -7.86 15.69 -27.04
CA LEU A 66 -8.12 14.28 -26.74
C LEU A 66 -9.44 13.80 -27.31
N GLN A 67 -10.50 14.62 -27.27
CA GLN A 67 -11.80 14.30 -27.88
C GLN A 67 -11.65 14.11 -29.40
N LYS A 68 -10.99 15.04 -30.09
CA LYS A 68 -10.75 14.93 -31.54
C LYS A 68 -9.95 13.67 -31.91
N LEU A 69 -8.96 13.32 -31.10
CA LEU A 69 -8.17 12.10 -31.29
C LEU A 69 -8.98 10.84 -30.97
N SER A 70 -9.84 10.89 -29.97
CA SER A 70 -10.77 9.82 -29.60
C SER A 70 -11.76 9.53 -30.73
N ASP A 71 -12.31 10.58 -31.35
CA ASP A 71 -13.23 10.46 -32.50
C ASP A 71 -12.52 9.83 -33.71
N ARG A 72 -11.21 10.03 -33.84
CA ARG A 72 -10.33 9.36 -34.83
C ARG A 72 -9.91 7.94 -34.41
N SER A 73 -10.49 7.39 -33.35
CA SER A 73 -10.21 6.04 -32.84
C SER A 73 -8.77 5.83 -32.36
N TYR A 74 -8.09 6.89 -31.87
CA TYR A 74 -6.75 6.76 -31.33
C TYR A 74 -6.78 6.16 -29.90
N PRO A 75 -6.25 4.93 -29.66
CA PRO A 75 -6.48 4.19 -28.42
C PRO A 75 -5.97 4.90 -27.16
N PHE A 76 -4.79 5.52 -27.23
CA PHE A 76 -4.16 6.20 -26.09
C PHE A 76 -4.91 7.47 -25.69
N ALA A 77 -5.47 8.21 -26.65
CA ALA A 77 -6.30 9.38 -26.34
C ALA A 77 -7.64 8.96 -25.74
N GLN A 78 -8.27 7.89 -26.24
CA GLN A 78 -9.48 7.34 -25.65
C GLN A 78 -9.25 6.91 -24.20
N TYR A 79 -8.15 6.19 -23.94
CA TYR A 79 -7.76 5.78 -22.59
C TYR A 79 -7.52 6.98 -21.67
N TYR A 80 -6.69 7.94 -22.08
CA TYR A 80 -6.35 9.08 -21.23
C TYR A 80 -7.55 10.02 -20.99
N LEU A 81 -8.43 10.17 -21.99
CA LEU A 81 -9.68 10.89 -21.82
C LEU A 81 -10.60 10.18 -20.83
N ALA A 82 -10.71 8.85 -20.92
CA ALA A 82 -11.48 8.04 -19.97
C ALA A 82 -10.91 8.14 -18.55
N ASP A 83 -9.59 8.03 -18.40
CA ASP A 83 -8.90 8.17 -17.11
C ASP A 83 -9.08 9.57 -16.53
N GLY A 84 -9.06 10.61 -17.36
CA GLY A 84 -9.35 11.98 -16.94
C GLY A 84 -10.81 12.23 -16.52
N TYR A 85 -11.78 11.44 -17.02
CA TYR A 85 -13.15 11.44 -16.51
C TYR A 85 -13.29 10.62 -15.23
N ALA A 86 -12.64 9.46 -15.15
CA ALA A 86 -12.65 8.60 -13.97
C ALA A 86 -11.97 9.27 -12.77
N SER A 87 -10.86 9.99 -12.98
CA SER A 87 -10.16 10.77 -11.94
C SER A 87 -10.78 12.15 -11.66
N GLY A 88 -11.75 12.59 -12.45
CA GLY A 88 -12.41 13.88 -12.29
C GLY A 88 -11.61 15.10 -12.78
N ILE A 89 -10.42 14.92 -13.36
CA ILE A 89 -9.57 16.01 -13.90
C ILE A 89 -10.35 16.89 -14.89
N PHE A 90 -11.22 16.29 -15.71
CA PHE A 90 -12.01 17.01 -16.71
C PHE A 90 -13.41 17.46 -16.25
N ASN A 91 -13.78 17.16 -14.99
CA ASN A 91 -15.11 17.41 -14.44
C ASN A 91 -15.08 17.99 -13.01
N LYS A 92 -14.26 19.02 -12.78
CA LYS A 92 -14.16 19.73 -11.47
C LYS A 92 -13.92 18.78 -10.29
N ASP A 93 -13.02 17.82 -10.47
CA ASP A 93 -12.66 16.82 -9.46
C ASP A 93 -13.82 15.88 -9.06
N GLN A 94 -14.85 15.76 -9.91
CA GLN A 94 -15.91 14.76 -9.77
C GLN A 94 -15.71 13.61 -10.76
N GLU A 95 -15.63 12.40 -10.22
CA GLU A 95 -15.50 11.17 -10.99
C GLU A 95 -16.76 10.91 -11.83
N ASP A 96 -16.58 10.70 -13.14
CA ASP A 96 -17.68 10.44 -14.08
C ASP A 96 -17.43 9.12 -14.82
N TYR A 97 -17.78 8.02 -14.16
CA TYR A 97 -17.63 6.67 -14.71
C TYR A 97 -18.59 6.39 -15.88
N GLU A 98 -19.72 7.10 -15.97
CA GLU A 98 -20.70 6.91 -17.06
C GLU A 98 -20.10 7.34 -18.40
N LYS A 99 -19.33 8.44 -18.41
CA LYS A 99 -18.60 8.88 -19.61
C LYS A 99 -17.29 8.13 -19.82
N ALA A 100 -16.61 7.72 -18.76
CA ALA A 100 -15.34 7.01 -18.85
C ALA A 100 -15.50 5.59 -19.41
N PHE A 101 -16.53 4.87 -18.98
CA PHE A 101 -16.71 3.45 -19.31
C PHE A 101 -16.81 3.16 -20.83
N PRO A 102 -17.63 3.87 -21.63
CA PRO A 102 -17.68 3.64 -23.07
C PRO A 102 -16.33 3.89 -23.77
N LEU A 103 -15.56 4.88 -23.29
CA LEU A 103 -14.25 5.20 -23.82
C LEU A 103 -13.21 4.11 -23.48
N PHE A 104 -13.24 3.54 -22.27
CA PHE A 104 -12.40 2.39 -21.92
C PHE A 104 -12.71 1.17 -22.80
N VAL A 105 -13.99 0.88 -23.04
CA VAL A 105 -14.41 -0.21 -23.93
C VAL A 105 -13.95 0.03 -25.37
N ALA A 106 -14.08 1.26 -25.88
CA ALA A 106 -13.58 1.62 -27.21
C ALA A 106 -12.06 1.43 -27.31
N ALA A 107 -11.29 1.99 -26.38
CA ALA A 107 -9.83 1.88 -26.35
C ALA A 107 -9.37 0.42 -26.26
N SER A 108 -10.06 -0.41 -25.48
CA SER A 108 -9.79 -1.86 -25.39
C SER A 108 -9.95 -2.56 -26.74
N LYS A 109 -11.05 -2.27 -27.45
CA LYS A 109 -11.32 -2.81 -28.80
C LYS A 109 -10.25 -2.38 -29.80
N HIS A 110 -9.71 -1.18 -29.67
CA HIS A 110 -8.61 -0.69 -30.51
C HIS A 110 -7.22 -1.13 -30.05
N GLY A 111 -7.12 -2.06 -29.09
CA GLY A 111 -5.84 -2.70 -28.77
C GLY A 111 -5.18 -2.24 -27.47
N HIS A 112 -5.70 -1.23 -26.76
CA HIS A 112 -5.07 -0.76 -25.52
C HIS A 112 -5.27 -1.77 -24.37
N ALA A 113 -4.18 -2.25 -23.76
CA ALA A 113 -4.22 -3.29 -22.73
C ALA A 113 -4.77 -2.77 -21.39
N GLU A 114 -4.25 -1.63 -20.91
CA GLU A 114 -4.69 -0.98 -19.65
C GLU A 114 -6.17 -0.56 -19.70
N ALA A 115 -6.66 -0.03 -20.83
CA ALA A 115 -8.07 0.29 -21.00
C ALA A 115 -8.97 -0.95 -20.91
N GLY A 116 -8.51 -2.09 -21.41
CA GLY A 116 -9.22 -3.37 -21.26
C GLY A 116 -9.30 -3.81 -19.80
N TYR A 117 -8.23 -3.62 -19.04
CA TYR A 117 -8.20 -3.88 -17.60
C TYR A 117 -9.17 -2.95 -16.84
N ARG A 118 -9.15 -1.64 -17.13
CA ARG A 118 -10.09 -0.67 -16.55
C ARG A 118 -11.54 -0.97 -16.91
N ALA A 119 -11.82 -1.33 -18.16
CA ALA A 119 -13.16 -1.74 -18.60
C ALA A 119 -13.63 -3.00 -17.85
N ALA A 120 -12.74 -3.97 -17.60
CA ALA A 120 -13.05 -5.16 -16.83
C ALA A 120 -13.39 -4.82 -15.36
N LEU A 121 -12.63 -3.92 -14.73
CA LEU A 121 -12.94 -3.42 -13.38
C LEU A 121 -14.31 -2.73 -13.32
N CYS A 122 -14.65 -1.92 -14.33
CA CYS A 122 -15.97 -1.30 -14.41
C CYS A 122 -17.10 -2.36 -14.44
N TYR A 123 -16.96 -3.42 -15.23
CA TYR A 123 -17.94 -4.52 -15.25
C TYR A 123 -17.97 -5.34 -13.95
N GLU A 124 -16.84 -5.47 -13.26
CA GLU A 124 -16.73 -6.23 -12.02
C GLU A 124 -17.38 -5.51 -10.82
N PHE A 125 -17.12 -4.22 -10.68
CA PHE A 125 -17.63 -3.37 -9.59
C PHE A 125 -18.93 -2.65 -9.93
N GLY A 126 -19.29 -2.55 -11.21
CA GLY A 126 -20.48 -1.83 -11.68
C GLY A 126 -20.27 -0.32 -11.79
N TRP A 127 -19.06 0.15 -12.11
CA TRP A 127 -18.79 1.58 -12.31
C TRP A 127 -19.27 2.05 -13.68
N GLY A 128 -20.25 2.96 -13.70
CA GLY A 128 -20.82 3.50 -14.94
C GLY A 128 -21.56 2.47 -15.80
N CYS A 129 -21.76 1.24 -15.31
CA CYS A 129 -22.42 0.16 -16.02
C CYS A 129 -23.03 -0.86 -15.05
N ARG A 130 -23.91 -1.73 -15.56
CA ARG A 130 -24.43 -2.84 -14.76
C ARG A 130 -23.34 -3.88 -14.54
N ARG A 131 -23.18 -4.33 -13.29
CA ARG A 131 -22.28 -5.41 -12.91
C ARG A 131 -22.52 -6.67 -13.75
N ASP A 132 -21.47 -7.15 -14.41
CA ASP A 132 -21.49 -8.32 -15.28
C ASP A 132 -20.14 -9.05 -15.21
N PRO A 133 -20.00 -10.04 -14.29
CA PRO A 133 -18.73 -10.74 -14.09
C PRO A 133 -18.27 -11.54 -15.31
N ALA A 134 -19.21 -12.05 -16.12
CA ALA A 134 -18.86 -12.83 -17.31
C ALA A 134 -18.23 -11.94 -18.39
N LYS A 135 -18.74 -10.71 -18.56
CA LYS A 135 -18.07 -9.72 -19.42
C LYS A 135 -16.74 -9.26 -18.83
N ALA A 136 -16.65 -9.06 -17.52
CA ALA A 136 -15.39 -8.70 -16.87
C ALA A 136 -14.30 -9.74 -17.18
N GLU A 137 -14.60 -11.04 -17.06
CA GLU A 137 -13.67 -12.12 -17.42
C GLU A 137 -13.19 -12.02 -18.88
N GLN A 138 -14.08 -11.74 -19.83
CA GLN A 138 -13.71 -11.61 -21.24
C GLN A 138 -12.73 -10.46 -21.47
N PHE A 139 -12.99 -9.29 -20.88
CA PHE A 139 -12.10 -8.13 -20.98
C PHE A 139 -10.77 -8.36 -20.24
N TYR A 140 -10.78 -9.03 -19.09
CA TYR A 140 -9.55 -9.43 -18.42
C TYR A 140 -8.73 -10.38 -19.29
N ARG A 141 -9.35 -11.40 -19.91
CA ARG A 141 -8.63 -12.33 -20.81
C ARG A 141 -8.06 -11.62 -22.03
N GLN A 142 -8.79 -10.67 -22.60
CA GLN A 142 -8.31 -9.84 -23.70
C GLN A 142 -7.12 -8.96 -23.30
N SER A 143 -7.09 -8.47 -22.06
CA SER A 143 -5.98 -7.64 -21.55
C SER A 143 -4.78 -8.51 -21.17
N ALA A 144 -5.04 -9.70 -20.62
CA ALA A 144 -4.04 -10.70 -20.27
C ALA A 144 -3.38 -11.33 -21.51
N SER A 145 -4.09 -11.44 -22.64
CA SER A 145 -3.45 -11.87 -23.91
C SER A 145 -2.44 -10.85 -24.43
N LYS A 146 -2.58 -9.58 -24.05
CA LYS A 146 -1.63 -8.49 -24.31
C LYS A 146 -0.59 -8.31 -23.18
N SER A 147 -0.44 -9.31 -22.31
CA SER A 147 0.51 -9.32 -21.19
C SER A 147 0.32 -8.18 -20.17
N HIS A 148 -0.91 -7.74 -19.92
CA HIS A 148 -1.18 -6.79 -18.85
C HIS A 148 -1.04 -7.45 -17.44
N PRO A 149 -0.17 -6.95 -16.55
CA PRO A 149 0.14 -7.61 -15.28
C PRO A 149 -1.06 -7.65 -14.31
N GLY A 150 -1.75 -6.53 -14.13
CA GLY A 150 -2.94 -6.43 -13.27
C GLY A 150 -4.10 -7.36 -13.68
N ALA A 151 -4.40 -7.44 -14.99
CA ALA A 151 -5.41 -8.36 -15.52
C ALA A 151 -5.03 -9.83 -15.32
N MET A 152 -3.77 -10.20 -15.56
CA MET A 152 -3.29 -11.57 -15.32
C MET A 152 -3.35 -11.93 -13.84
N LEU A 153 -2.97 -11.02 -12.94
CA LEU A 153 -3.10 -11.20 -11.50
C LEU A 153 -4.55 -11.40 -11.08
N ARG A 154 -5.46 -10.52 -11.54
CA ARG A 154 -6.88 -10.60 -11.19
C ARG A 154 -7.53 -11.90 -11.68
N LEU A 155 -7.19 -12.35 -12.90
CA LEU A 155 -7.61 -13.66 -13.43
C LEU A 155 -7.03 -14.81 -12.63
N GLY A 156 -5.74 -14.73 -12.29
CA GLY A 156 -5.05 -15.72 -11.45
C GLY A 156 -5.79 -15.94 -10.13
N LYS A 157 -6.05 -14.84 -9.40
CA LYS A 157 -6.83 -14.85 -8.17
C LYS A 157 -8.24 -15.39 -8.37
N ALA A 158 -8.94 -14.94 -9.41
CA ALA A 158 -10.30 -15.39 -9.69
C ALA A 158 -10.39 -16.89 -9.97
N CYS A 159 -9.44 -17.45 -10.71
CA CYS A 159 -9.37 -18.88 -10.97
C CYS A 159 -9.10 -19.71 -9.70
N LEU A 160 -8.38 -19.15 -8.72
CA LEU A 160 -8.09 -19.79 -7.44
C LEU A 160 -9.29 -19.73 -6.48
N SER A 161 -9.93 -18.56 -6.35
CA SER A 161 -11.12 -18.38 -5.50
C SER A 161 -12.37 -19.03 -6.10
N GLY A 162 -12.46 -19.08 -7.42
CA GLY A 162 -13.66 -19.48 -8.17
C GLY A 162 -14.60 -18.31 -8.48
N ASP A 163 -14.11 -17.07 -8.40
CA ASP A 163 -14.89 -15.86 -8.69
C ASP A 163 -15.24 -15.72 -10.18
N MET A 164 -16.11 -14.75 -10.49
CA MET A 164 -16.57 -14.42 -11.84
C MET A 164 -17.24 -15.57 -12.61
N GLY A 165 -17.59 -16.67 -11.93
CA GLY A 165 -18.20 -17.86 -12.54
C GLY A 165 -17.20 -18.81 -13.19
N LEU A 166 -15.88 -18.61 -13.01
CA LEU A 166 -14.86 -19.48 -13.60
C LEU A 166 -14.78 -20.87 -12.95
N GLY A 167 -15.34 -21.04 -11.75
CA GLY A 167 -15.10 -22.23 -10.93
C GLY A 167 -13.64 -22.32 -10.48
N LYS A 168 -13.34 -23.24 -9.57
CA LYS A 168 -11.98 -23.39 -9.02
C LYS A 168 -11.07 -24.12 -10.01
N ARG A 169 -10.35 -23.34 -10.83
CA ARG A 169 -9.41 -23.84 -11.85
C ARG A 169 -7.97 -23.53 -11.43
N TYR A 170 -7.48 -24.27 -10.45
CA TYR A 170 -6.19 -23.96 -9.83
C TYR A 170 -5.03 -23.91 -10.83
N ARG A 171 -4.92 -24.87 -11.78
CA ARG A 171 -3.84 -24.91 -12.78
C ARG A 171 -3.81 -23.67 -13.67
N GLU A 172 -4.97 -23.23 -14.13
CA GLU A 172 -5.08 -22.01 -14.93
C GLU A 172 -4.69 -20.78 -14.10
N GLY A 173 -5.16 -20.72 -12.84
CA GLY A 173 -4.83 -19.63 -11.93
C GLY A 173 -3.32 -19.46 -11.72
N ILE A 174 -2.63 -20.57 -11.46
CA ILE A 174 -1.17 -20.58 -11.27
C ILE A 174 -0.45 -20.14 -12.55
N LYS A 175 -0.89 -20.61 -13.72
CA LYS A 175 -0.31 -20.20 -15.01
C LYS A 175 -0.42 -18.70 -15.23
N TRP A 176 -1.57 -18.11 -14.89
CA TRP A 176 -1.75 -16.66 -14.98
C TRP A 176 -0.91 -15.89 -13.97
N LEU A 177 -0.79 -16.37 -12.73
CA LEU A 177 0.06 -15.74 -11.71
C LEU A 177 1.54 -15.77 -12.08
N LYS A 178 2.06 -16.89 -12.62
CA LYS A 178 3.45 -16.98 -13.09
C LYS A 178 3.72 -15.96 -14.19
N ARG A 179 2.84 -15.88 -15.20
CA ARG A 179 2.95 -14.86 -16.26
C ARG A 179 2.84 -13.44 -15.72
N ALA A 180 1.98 -13.21 -14.72
CA ALA A 180 1.83 -11.90 -14.09
C ALA A 180 3.10 -11.48 -13.35
N ALA A 181 3.76 -12.41 -12.65
CA ALA A 181 5.01 -12.17 -11.94
C ALA A 181 6.17 -11.86 -12.90
N GLU A 182 6.22 -12.50 -14.07
CA GLU A 182 7.21 -12.20 -15.12
C GLU A 182 7.01 -10.80 -15.71
N SER A 183 5.77 -10.35 -15.84
CA SER A 183 5.42 -9.02 -16.37
C SER A 183 5.30 -7.93 -15.29
N ALA A 184 5.65 -8.21 -14.04
CA ALA A 184 5.36 -7.30 -12.94
C ALA A 184 6.12 -5.97 -13.06
N ASP A 185 5.40 -4.88 -12.89
CA ASP A 185 5.93 -3.50 -12.95
C ASP A 185 5.79 -2.82 -11.57
N VAL A 186 6.40 -1.65 -11.40
CA VAL A 186 6.29 -0.83 -10.18
C VAL A 186 4.84 -0.52 -9.82
N GLN A 187 3.96 -0.33 -10.82
CA GLN A 187 2.53 -0.09 -10.61
C GLN A 187 1.76 -1.38 -10.23
N TYR A 188 2.20 -2.54 -10.72
CA TYR A 188 1.53 -3.83 -10.54
C TYR A 188 2.46 -4.83 -9.84
N ASN A 189 2.92 -4.48 -8.65
CA ASN A 189 3.95 -5.21 -7.92
C ASN A 189 3.44 -6.38 -7.06
N SER A 190 2.12 -6.58 -6.97
CA SER A 190 1.50 -7.58 -6.10
C SER A 190 1.49 -9.00 -6.69
N ALA A 191 1.72 -9.17 -7.99
CA ALA A 191 1.72 -10.48 -8.61
C ALA A 191 2.78 -11.46 -8.06
N PRO A 192 4.07 -11.08 -7.95
CA PRO A 192 5.09 -11.95 -7.38
C PRO A 192 4.84 -12.27 -5.89
N TYR A 193 4.29 -11.32 -5.12
CA TYR A 193 3.92 -11.55 -3.71
C TYR A 193 2.85 -12.65 -3.54
N GLU A 194 1.79 -12.61 -4.34
CA GLU A 194 0.72 -13.60 -4.28
C GLU A 194 1.21 -15.00 -4.68
N LEU A 195 2.11 -15.07 -5.67
CA LEU A 195 2.76 -16.31 -6.05
C LEU A 195 3.67 -16.84 -4.93
N ALA A 196 4.40 -15.96 -4.24
CA ALA A 196 5.26 -16.32 -3.12
C ALA A 196 4.46 -16.94 -1.96
N ILE A 197 3.31 -16.37 -1.59
CA ILE A 197 2.43 -16.92 -0.54
C ILE A 197 1.96 -18.35 -0.89
N LEU A 198 1.66 -18.61 -2.16
CA LEU A 198 1.27 -19.95 -2.61
C LEU A 198 2.41 -20.96 -2.46
N HIS A 199 3.66 -20.55 -2.71
CA HIS A 199 4.85 -21.37 -2.53
C HIS A 199 5.30 -21.48 -1.06
N GLU A 200 4.98 -20.52 -0.21
CA GLU A 200 5.23 -20.56 1.24
C GLU A 200 4.30 -21.57 1.94
N THR A 201 3.01 -21.54 1.60
CA THR A 201 2.00 -22.42 2.21
C THR A 201 1.91 -23.79 1.54
N GLY A 202 2.27 -23.88 0.25
CA GLY A 202 1.99 -25.03 -0.61
C GLY A 202 0.52 -25.03 -1.03
N TYR A 203 0.24 -25.12 -2.34
CA TYR A 203 -1.12 -25.02 -2.86
C TYR A 203 -1.45 -26.08 -3.93
N GLY A 204 -2.28 -27.05 -3.55
CA GLY A 204 -2.69 -28.14 -4.44
C GLY A 204 -1.55 -29.15 -4.69
N PRO A 205 -1.72 -30.03 -5.70
CA PRO A 205 -0.75 -31.10 -5.97
C PRO A 205 0.49 -30.62 -6.75
N ASP A 206 0.40 -29.47 -7.43
CA ASP A 206 1.43 -28.99 -8.36
C ASP A 206 2.35 -27.93 -7.72
N ILE A 207 1.93 -27.25 -6.64
CA ILE A 207 2.77 -26.30 -5.88
C ILE A 207 3.18 -26.92 -4.56
N PHE A 208 4.44 -27.31 -4.50
CA PHE A 208 5.08 -27.73 -3.26
C PHE A 208 5.58 -26.52 -2.50
N LYS A 209 5.67 -26.70 -1.18
CA LYS A 209 6.30 -25.71 -0.31
C LYS A 209 7.77 -25.58 -0.68
N ASP A 210 8.14 -24.42 -1.19
CA ASP A 210 9.52 -24.06 -1.53
C ASP A 210 9.83 -22.68 -0.97
N GLU A 211 10.47 -22.71 0.19
CA GLU A 211 10.81 -21.53 0.96
C GLU A 211 11.83 -20.64 0.25
N ALA A 212 12.82 -21.24 -0.41
CA ALA A 212 13.87 -20.49 -1.12
C ALA A 212 13.31 -19.80 -2.37
N TYR A 213 12.44 -20.47 -3.12
CA TYR A 213 11.75 -19.87 -4.26
C TYR A 213 10.75 -18.78 -3.83
N ALA A 214 10.03 -19.00 -2.72
CA ALA A 214 9.17 -17.97 -2.14
C ALA A 214 9.97 -16.72 -1.74
N ALA A 215 11.13 -16.88 -1.11
CA ALA A 215 12.01 -15.76 -0.78
C ALA A 215 12.44 -14.96 -2.02
N GLN A 216 12.81 -15.62 -3.13
CA GLN A 216 13.16 -14.96 -4.39
C GLN A 216 12.00 -14.14 -4.97
N LEU A 217 10.79 -14.68 -4.93
CA LEU A 217 9.59 -13.98 -5.39
C LEU A 217 9.22 -12.80 -4.48
N PHE A 218 9.37 -12.96 -3.16
CA PHE A 218 9.21 -11.85 -2.24
C PHE A 218 10.25 -10.76 -2.50
N THR A 219 11.51 -11.10 -2.79
CA THR A 219 12.55 -10.09 -3.13
C THR A 219 12.19 -9.35 -4.39
N GLN A 220 11.75 -10.05 -5.44
CA GLN A 220 11.29 -9.43 -6.68
C GLN A 220 10.13 -8.45 -6.42
N SER A 221 9.16 -8.83 -5.57
CA SER A 221 8.03 -7.98 -5.24
C SER A 221 8.43 -6.76 -4.39
N ALA A 222 9.34 -6.95 -3.43
CA ALA A 222 9.86 -5.89 -2.58
C ALA A 222 10.69 -4.86 -3.37
N ASP A 223 11.50 -5.31 -4.34
CA ASP A 223 12.27 -4.45 -5.24
C ASP A 223 11.36 -3.59 -6.12
N LEU A 224 10.24 -4.15 -6.59
CA LEU A 224 9.17 -3.41 -7.28
C LEU A 224 8.35 -2.52 -6.34
N GLY A 225 8.60 -2.59 -5.04
CA GLY A 225 8.01 -1.71 -4.06
C GLY A 225 6.74 -2.20 -3.40
N HIS A 226 6.53 -3.51 -3.33
CA HIS A 226 5.40 -4.04 -2.57
C HIS A 226 5.69 -4.03 -1.07
N ALA A 227 4.89 -3.28 -0.31
CA ALA A 227 5.16 -3.02 1.10
C ALA A 227 5.00 -4.28 1.99
N GLU A 228 4.01 -5.13 1.70
CA GLU A 228 3.81 -6.38 2.45
C GLU A 228 4.92 -7.40 2.18
N ALA A 229 5.45 -7.45 0.96
CA ALA A 229 6.58 -8.32 0.62
C ALA A 229 7.85 -7.88 1.36
N GLY A 230 8.11 -6.58 1.43
CA GLY A 230 9.21 -6.03 2.23
C GLY A 230 9.06 -6.36 3.71
N PHE A 231 7.86 -6.28 4.27
CA PHE A 231 7.60 -6.70 5.64
C PHE A 231 7.87 -8.19 5.86
N ARG A 232 7.35 -9.06 4.98
CA ARG A 232 7.57 -10.51 5.07
C ARG A 232 9.04 -10.91 4.97
N LEU A 233 9.81 -10.24 4.11
CA LEU A 233 11.26 -10.44 4.07
C LEU A 233 11.97 -9.93 5.32
N GLY A 234 11.56 -8.78 5.84
CA GLY A 234 12.07 -8.26 7.11
C GLY A 234 11.91 -9.27 8.24
N GLU A 235 10.72 -9.89 8.33
CA GLU A 235 10.40 -10.96 9.28
C GLU A 235 11.24 -12.23 9.02
N ALA A 236 11.41 -12.60 7.75
CA ALA A 236 12.22 -13.75 7.36
C ALA A 236 13.68 -13.60 7.78
N TYR A 237 14.30 -12.44 7.59
CA TYR A 237 15.68 -12.17 8.01
C TYR A 237 15.80 -11.94 9.53
N GLU A 238 14.75 -11.50 10.22
CA GLU A 238 14.74 -11.35 11.68
C GLU A 238 14.73 -12.71 12.39
N TYR A 239 13.83 -13.61 11.96
CA TYR A 239 13.63 -14.91 12.59
C TYR A 239 14.38 -16.06 11.91
N GLY A 240 14.99 -15.84 10.74
CA GLY A 240 15.63 -16.88 9.94
C GLY A 240 14.61 -17.85 9.30
N GLN A 241 13.51 -17.31 8.76
CA GLN A 241 12.47 -18.08 8.06
C GLN A 241 12.70 -18.07 6.54
N LEU A 242 11.89 -18.83 5.80
CA LEU A 242 11.94 -18.91 4.33
C LEU A 242 13.32 -19.36 3.78
N GLY A 243 14.06 -20.15 4.55
CA GLY A 243 15.42 -20.57 4.19
C GLY A 243 16.47 -19.43 4.20
N CYS A 244 16.10 -18.22 4.66
CA CYS A 244 17.01 -17.10 4.80
C CYS A 244 17.80 -17.22 6.12
N PRO A 245 19.11 -16.88 6.14
CA PRO A 245 19.85 -16.76 7.38
C PRO A 245 19.34 -15.56 8.18
N ARG A 246 19.52 -15.60 9.51
CA ARG A 246 19.24 -14.46 10.36
C ARG A 246 20.25 -13.34 10.08
N ASP A 247 19.77 -12.22 9.54
CA ASP A 247 20.58 -11.05 9.22
C ASP A 247 19.85 -9.76 9.64
N PRO A 248 20.26 -9.13 10.75
CA PRO A 248 19.69 -7.87 11.22
C PRO A 248 19.79 -6.73 10.17
N ALA A 249 20.85 -6.68 9.37
CA ALA A 249 21.05 -5.60 8.40
C ALA A 249 20.02 -5.68 7.28
N LEU A 250 19.82 -6.87 6.71
CA LEU A 250 18.82 -7.10 5.68
C LEU A 250 17.40 -6.95 6.25
N SER A 251 17.15 -7.41 7.48
CA SER A 251 15.86 -7.22 8.14
C SER A 251 15.49 -5.73 8.24
N VAL A 252 16.40 -4.90 8.76
CA VAL A 252 16.22 -3.44 8.88
C VAL A 252 16.06 -2.78 7.50
N HIS A 253 16.83 -3.23 6.49
CA HIS A 253 16.70 -2.71 5.12
C HIS A 253 15.30 -2.94 4.55
N PHE A 254 14.80 -4.18 4.57
CA PHE A 254 13.48 -4.50 4.01
C PHE A 254 12.35 -3.87 4.83
N TYR A 255 12.46 -3.81 6.15
CA TYR A 255 11.50 -3.08 6.98
C TYR A 255 11.50 -1.58 6.68
N ASN A 256 12.66 -0.95 6.43
CA ASN A 256 12.74 0.45 5.99
C ASN A 256 12.02 0.67 4.66
N CYS A 257 12.25 -0.20 3.67
CA CYS A 257 11.58 -0.12 2.38
C CYS A 257 10.04 -0.25 2.49
N ALA A 258 9.55 -1.11 3.39
CA ALA A 258 8.13 -1.27 3.67
C ALA A 258 7.55 -0.08 4.47
N ALA A 259 8.29 0.43 5.45
CA ALA A 259 7.90 1.56 6.28
C ALA A 259 7.80 2.87 5.49
N GLN A 260 8.72 3.12 4.55
CA GLN A 260 8.64 4.26 3.64
C GLN A 260 7.38 4.25 2.78
N ARG A 261 6.81 3.07 2.54
CA ARG A 261 5.54 2.88 1.81
C ARG A 261 4.30 2.85 2.71
N GLY A 262 4.46 3.20 3.99
CA GLY A 262 3.33 3.35 4.91
C GLY A 262 2.91 2.06 5.60
N HIS A 263 3.69 0.97 5.55
CA HIS A 263 3.29 -0.29 6.19
C HIS A 263 3.40 -0.21 7.73
N PRO A 264 2.29 -0.24 8.50
CA PRO A 264 2.32 0.04 9.94
C PRO A 264 3.11 -1.01 10.74
N LEU A 265 2.98 -2.29 10.39
CA LEU A 265 3.72 -3.36 11.09
C LEU A 265 5.23 -3.25 10.86
N ALA A 266 5.65 -2.78 9.69
CA ALA A 266 7.07 -2.61 9.39
C ALA A 266 7.65 -1.43 10.17
N MET A 267 6.90 -0.33 10.30
CA MET A 267 7.27 0.80 11.17
C MET A 267 7.41 0.36 12.64
N MET A 268 6.49 -0.48 13.12
CA MET A 268 6.58 -1.03 14.48
C MET A 268 7.77 -1.98 14.66
N ALA A 269 8.08 -2.80 13.64
CA ALA A 269 9.26 -3.65 13.65
C ALA A 269 10.56 -2.85 13.66
N LEU A 270 10.64 -1.74 12.91
CA LEU A 270 11.77 -0.80 12.99
C LEU A 270 11.89 -0.18 14.37
N CYS A 271 10.78 0.23 14.98
CA CYS A 271 10.77 0.71 16.36
C CYS A 271 11.40 -0.33 17.30
N ALA A 272 11.03 -1.61 17.19
CA ALA A 272 11.64 -2.67 17.99
C ALA A 272 13.15 -2.82 17.71
N TRP A 273 13.58 -2.76 16.45
CA TRP A 273 15.00 -2.81 16.08
C TRP A 273 15.80 -1.64 16.65
N TYR A 274 15.29 -0.40 16.61
CA TYR A 274 15.96 0.77 17.18
C TYR A 274 16.00 0.75 18.71
N MET A 275 15.00 0.14 19.38
CA MET A 275 15.01 -0.05 20.83
C MET A 275 16.05 -1.09 21.29
N ILE A 276 16.15 -2.20 20.56
CA ILE A 276 17.06 -3.31 20.92
C ILE A 276 18.48 -3.04 20.42
N GLY A 277 18.63 -2.36 19.28
CA GLY A 277 19.89 -2.25 18.55
C GLY A 277 20.36 -3.59 17.98
N ALA A 278 21.28 -3.54 17.03
CA ALA A 278 21.94 -4.70 16.44
C ALA A 278 23.40 -4.35 16.10
N GLU A 279 24.28 -4.38 17.09
CA GLU A 279 25.71 -4.07 16.90
C GLU A 279 26.37 -5.11 15.97
N PRO A 280 27.19 -4.73 14.97
CA PRO A 280 27.69 -3.37 14.64
C PRO A 280 26.85 -2.60 13.60
N VAL A 281 25.68 -3.12 13.23
CA VAL A 281 24.88 -2.64 12.09
C VAL A 281 23.97 -1.47 12.47
N LEU A 282 23.36 -1.53 13.65
CA LEU A 282 22.37 -0.57 14.10
C LEU A 282 22.59 -0.24 15.58
N ASP A 283 22.87 1.02 15.86
CA ASP A 283 22.94 1.52 17.23
C ASP A 283 21.54 1.68 17.82
N LYS A 284 21.46 1.59 19.15
CA LYS A 284 20.23 1.88 19.87
C LYS A 284 19.91 3.36 19.78
N ASP A 285 18.72 3.69 19.31
CA ASP A 285 18.22 5.06 19.27
C ASP A 285 16.74 5.11 19.65
N GLU A 286 16.47 5.52 20.89
CA GLU A 286 15.11 5.64 21.41
C GLU A 286 14.31 6.75 20.69
N ASN A 287 14.95 7.80 20.19
CA ASN A 287 14.27 8.90 19.51
C ASN A 287 13.73 8.42 18.16
N GLU A 288 14.57 7.75 17.37
CA GLU A 288 14.16 7.13 16.10
C GLU A 288 13.07 6.08 16.32
N ALA A 289 13.21 5.24 17.37
CA ALA A 289 12.19 4.27 17.73
C ALA A 289 10.83 4.93 18.01
N TYR A 290 10.82 6.03 18.74
CA TYR A 290 9.60 6.79 19.03
C TYR A 290 9.01 7.41 17.75
N GLU A 291 9.83 7.95 16.86
CA GLU A 291 9.34 8.51 15.58
C GLU A 291 8.67 7.46 14.70
N TRP A 292 9.25 6.27 14.59
CA TRP A 292 8.65 5.18 13.82
C TRP A 292 7.34 4.68 14.45
N ALA A 293 7.29 4.53 15.77
CA ALA A 293 6.06 4.18 16.47
C ALA A 293 4.96 5.25 16.28
N ARG A 294 5.34 6.54 16.32
CA ARG A 294 4.43 7.65 16.07
C ARG A 294 3.89 7.64 14.64
N LYS A 295 4.76 7.48 13.64
CA LYS A 295 4.35 7.35 12.22
C LYS A 295 3.38 6.18 12.04
N SER A 296 3.66 5.04 12.69
CA SER A 296 2.74 3.88 12.67
C SER A 296 1.40 4.20 13.32
N ALA A 297 1.36 4.90 14.45
CA ALA A 297 0.13 5.26 15.15
C ALA A 297 -0.70 6.27 14.35
N GLU A 298 -0.05 7.20 13.64
CA GLU A 298 -0.72 8.20 12.80
C GLU A 298 -1.42 7.58 11.57
N THR A 299 -1.03 6.37 11.14
CA THR A 299 -1.80 5.62 10.13
C THR A 299 -3.19 5.17 10.62
N GLY A 300 -3.45 5.19 11.94
CA GLY A 300 -4.78 5.00 12.54
C GLY A 300 -5.36 3.58 12.46
N LEU A 301 -4.62 2.61 11.90
CA LEU A 301 -5.12 1.26 11.65
C LEU A 301 -4.53 0.20 12.59
N TYR A 302 -3.64 0.58 13.51
CA TYR A 302 -2.92 -0.36 14.36
C TYR A 302 -2.95 0.04 15.85
N PRO A 303 -3.89 -0.52 16.64
CA PRO A 303 -4.07 -0.16 18.05
C PRO A 303 -2.81 -0.39 18.91
N LYS A 304 -2.00 -1.38 18.54
CA LYS A 304 -0.77 -1.71 19.29
C LYS A 304 0.30 -0.61 19.15
N ALA A 305 0.37 0.09 18.02
CA ALA A 305 1.28 1.24 17.86
C ALA A 305 0.78 2.45 18.63
N GLU A 306 -0.53 2.72 18.64
CA GLU A 306 -1.11 3.79 19.45
C GLU A 306 -0.85 3.56 20.95
N TYR A 307 -0.99 2.31 21.41
CA TYR A 307 -0.61 1.93 22.77
C TYR A 307 0.88 2.13 23.04
N ALA A 308 1.76 1.73 22.11
CA ALA A 308 3.20 1.91 22.25
C ALA A 308 3.60 3.38 22.35
N VAL A 309 2.99 4.27 21.56
CA VAL A 309 3.22 5.72 21.65
C VAL A 309 2.73 6.29 22.99
N GLY A 310 1.57 5.83 23.48
CA GLY A 310 1.08 6.19 24.81
C GLY A 310 2.08 5.78 25.91
N TYR A 311 2.60 4.56 25.82
CA TYR A 311 3.60 4.04 26.74
C TYR A 311 4.94 4.81 26.68
N PHE A 312 5.44 5.11 25.47
CA PHE A 312 6.66 5.89 25.31
C PHE A 312 6.54 7.30 25.89
N LYS A 313 5.39 7.98 25.70
CA LYS A 313 5.13 9.29 26.32
C LYS A 313 4.97 9.21 27.84
N GLU A 314 4.38 8.15 28.35
CA GLU A 314 4.21 7.95 29.80
C GLU A 314 5.56 7.73 30.49
N MET A 315 6.46 6.95 29.86
CA MET A 315 7.78 6.62 30.40
C MET A 315 8.85 7.67 30.05
N GLY A 316 8.65 8.46 28.99
CA GLY A 316 9.63 9.40 28.46
C GLY A 316 10.73 8.73 27.61
N ILE A 317 10.39 7.66 26.89
CA ILE A 317 11.30 6.93 25.99
C ILE A 317 11.34 7.68 24.65
N GLY A 318 12.52 8.16 24.25
CA GLY A 318 12.70 8.90 22.98
C GLY A 318 11.92 10.22 22.87
N CYS A 319 11.26 10.66 23.94
CA CYS A 319 10.42 11.85 23.95
C CYS A 319 10.29 12.44 25.35
N ARG A 320 9.86 13.72 25.44
CA ARG A 320 9.57 14.34 26.73
C ARG A 320 8.36 13.66 27.38
N ARG A 321 8.52 13.26 28.63
CA ARG A 321 7.45 12.64 29.42
C ARG A 321 6.22 13.55 29.48
N ASP A 322 5.08 13.03 29.04
CA ASP A 322 3.79 13.71 29.08
C ASP A 322 2.66 12.71 29.30
N THR A 323 2.16 12.66 30.52
CA THR A 323 1.10 11.73 30.94
C THR A 323 -0.27 12.13 30.40
N LEU A 324 -0.51 13.41 30.08
CA LEU A 324 -1.79 13.87 29.54
C LEU A 324 -1.90 13.45 28.07
N ASP A 325 -0.85 13.68 27.30
CA ASP A 325 -0.80 13.22 25.91
C ASP A 325 -0.82 11.69 25.83
N ALA A 326 -0.13 10.98 26.74
CA ALA A 326 -0.19 9.53 26.81
C ALA A 326 -1.63 9.01 26.97
N ASN A 327 -2.44 9.65 27.82
CA ASN A 327 -3.85 9.31 28.00
C ASN A 327 -4.66 9.47 26.71
N VAL A 328 -4.39 10.52 25.92
CA VAL A 328 -5.06 10.71 24.62
C VAL A 328 -4.78 9.53 23.70
N TRP A 329 -3.54 9.06 23.65
CA TRP A 329 -3.17 7.89 22.84
C TRP A 329 -3.76 6.58 23.36
N TYR A 330 -3.80 6.38 24.67
CA TYR A 330 -4.48 5.21 25.25
C TYR A 330 -5.98 5.21 24.97
N VAL A 331 -6.66 6.35 25.01
CA VAL A 331 -8.08 6.46 24.65
C VAL A 331 -8.30 6.10 23.19
N LYS A 332 -7.43 6.56 22.27
CA LYS A 332 -7.48 6.17 20.85
C LYS A 332 -7.30 4.65 20.68
N ALA A 333 -6.26 4.08 21.28
CA ALA A 333 -6.00 2.65 21.22
C ALA A 333 -7.17 1.81 21.79
N ALA A 334 -7.78 2.26 22.89
CA ALA A 334 -8.94 1.62 23.49
C ALA A 334 -10.19 1.70 22.60
N SER A 335 -10.38 2.83 21.90
CA SER A 335 -11.49 3.00 20.94
C SER A 335 -11.35 2.06 19.74
N HIS A 336 -10.12 1.75 19.33
CA HIS A 336 -9.81 0.76 18.29
C HIS A 336 -9.70 -0.68 18.83
N GLY A 337 -10.04 -0.90 20.11
CA GLY A 337 -10.20 -2.24 20.68
C GLY A 337 -8.97 -2.86 21.33
N ASP A 338 -7.88 -2.12 21.61
CA ASP A 338 -6.76 -2.68 22.39
C ASP A 338 -7.16 -2.84 23.87
N GLU A 339 -7.25 -4.09 24.32
CA GLU A 339 -7.57 -4.44 25.71
C GLU A 339 -6.52 -3.95 26.70
N ARG A 340 -5.23 -3.88 26.29
CA ARG A 340 -4.16 -3.36 27.17
C ARG A 340 -4.34 -1.88 27.43
N ALA A 341 -4.81 -1.12 26.43
CA ALA A 341 -5.12 0.28 26.59
C ALA A 341 -6.32 0.50 27.54
N LYS A 342 -7.38 -0.30 27.40
CA LYS A 342 -8.54 -0.27 28.32
C LYS A 342 -8.14 -0.55 29.76
N GLN A 343 -7.32 -1.59 29.98
CA GLN A 343 -6.79 -1.92 31.30
C GLN A 343 -5.93 -0.80 31.87
N ARG A 344 -5.05 -0.21 31.05
CA ARG A 344 -4.21 0.92 31.50
C ARG A 344 -5.04 2.14 31.88
N LEU A 345 -6.06 2.47 31.08
CA LEU A 345 -6.99 3.57 31.38
C LEU A 345 -7.79 3.31 32.66
N ALA A 346 -8.25 2.07 32.89
CA ALA A 346 -8.95 1.71 34.12
C ALA A 346 -8.07 1.90 35.35
N ILE A 347 -6.77 1.55 35.27
CA ILE A 347 -5.79 1.80 36.34
C ILE A 347 -5.61 3.30 36.56
N ILE A 348 -5.49 4.10 35.50
CA ILE A 348 -5.32 5.56 35.59
C ILE A 348 -6.57 6.22 36.19
N GLN A 349 -7.77 5.75 35.82
CA GLN A 349 -9.04 6.23 36.40
C GLN A 349 -9.18 5.84 37.87
N ALA A 350 -8.84 4.60 38.25
CA ALA A 350 -8.85 4.16 39.64
C ALA A 350 -7.84 4.94 40.51
N ALA A 351 -6.66 5.22 39.95
CA ALA A 351 -5.66 6.07 40.60
C ALA A 351 -6.14 7.53 40.76
N ALA A 352 -6.93 8.05 39.80
CA ALA A 352 -7.51 9.38 39.86
C ALA A 352 -8.74 9.48 40.79
N SER A 353 -9.51 8.39 40.97
CA SER A 353 -10.68 8.34 41.85
C SER A 353 -10.34 8.03 43.32
N GLY A 354 -9.08 7.66 43.62
CA GLY A 354 -8.63 7.37 44.99
C GLY A 354 -9.01 5.98 45.50
N GLU A 355 -9.48 5.08 44.63
CA GLU A 355 -9.79 3.69 44.98
C GLU A 355 -8.55 2.81 44.76
N THR A 356 -7.55 2.94 45.63
CA THR A 356 -6.41 2.00 45.65
C THR A 356 -6.77 0.76 46.45
N ASP A 357 -7.35 -0.24 45.79
CA ASP A 357 -7.26 -1.64 46.21
C ASP A 357 -7.42 -2.59 45.01
N LYS A 358 -6.31 -2.77 44.28
CA LYS A 358 -5.93 -4.06 43.66
C LYS A 358 -4.47 -3.99 43.19
N ALA A 359 -3.70 -4.92 43.72
CA ALA A 359 -2.25 -5.03 43.70
C ALA A 359 -1.58 -4.83 42.33
N MET A 360 -0.47 -4.10 42.35
CA MET A 360 0.59 -4.24 41.35
C MET A 360 1.22 -5.63 41.44
N PRO A 361 1.60 -6.28 40.32
CA PRO A 361 2.65 -7.29 40.37
C PRO A 361 3.99 -6.56 40.43
N SER A 362 4.58 -6.51 41.62
CA SER A 362 5.95 -6.04 41.84
C SER A 362 6.95 -7.05 41.26
N ALA A 363 7.88 -6.56 40.44
CA ALA A 363 9.12 -7.27 40.17
C ALA A 363 9.92 -7.43 41.48
N GLY A 364 10.36 -8.66 41.78
CA GLY A 364 11.09 -8.97 43.01
C GLY A 364 11.58 -10.41 43.04
N ASP A 365 12.68 -10.65 42.34
CA ASP A 365 13.85 -11.43 42.77
C ASP A 365 13.64 -12.52 43.85
N LYS A 366 13.81 -13.81 43.49
CA LYS A 366 14.30 -14.84 44.41
C LYS A 366 15.20 -15.85 43.71
N SER A 367 16.44 -15.89 44.20
CA SER A 367 17.50 -16.82 43.84
C SER A 367 17.36 -18.19 44.52
N LYS A 368 17.70 -19.24 43.73
CA LYS A 368 18.24 -20.58 44.03
C LYS A 368 17.93 -21.28 45.39
N SER A 369 17.37 -22.49 45.31
CA SER A 369 18.11 -23.75 45.60
C SER A 369 17.31 -25.04 45.30
N LYS A 370 17.86 -25.87 44.40
CA LYS A 370 18.06 -27.36 44.39
C LYS A 370 17.06 -28.28 45.13
N ALA A 371 16.72 -29.51 44.72
CA ALA A 371 17.05 -30.43 43.60
C ALA A 371 16.16 -31.70 43.73
N GLY A 372 16.06 -32.53 42.67
CA GLY A 372 15.58 -33.93 42.68
C GLY A 372 14.19 -34.10 42.02
N ASP A 373 14.02 -34.42 40.74
CA ASP A 373 14.36 -35.60 39.90
C ASP A 373 13.20 -36.62 39.76
N ALA A 374 13.09 -37.18 38.54
CA ALA A 374 12.32 -38.33 38.05
C ALA A 374 10.91 -38.14 37.42
N THR A 375 10.95 -38.07 36.07
CA THR A 375 10.23 -38.92 35.07
C THR A 375 8.69 -38.97 34.98
N GLY A 376 8.16 -38.71 33.78
CA GLY A 376 6.83 -39.18 33.34
C GLY A 376 6.24 -38.41 32.15
N THR A 377 6.23 -39.04 30.99
CA THR A 377 5.73 -38.66 29.65
C THR A 377 4.24 -38.27 29.53
N GLU A 378 3.90 -37.26 28.71
CA GLU A 378 3.09 -37.33 27.45
C GLU A 378 2.39 -35.99 27.05
N GLN A 379 2.65 -35.58 25.79
CA GLN A 379 1.79 -34.99 24.74
C GLN A 379 0.93 -33.70 24.89
N VAL A 380 1.27 -32.75 24.00
CA VAL A 380 0.43 -31.90 23.10
C VAL A 380 -0.52 -30.85 23.69
N ALA A 381 -0.25 -29.56 23.42
CA ALA A 381 -1.09 -28.64 22.62
C ALA A 381 -0.65 -27.16 22.71
N ASP A 382 -0.59 -26.52 21.54
CA ASP A 382 -0.88 -25.12 21.19
C ASP A 382 -0.59 -23.92 22.12
N GLY A 383 -0.01 -22.88 21.50
CA GLY A 383 -0.52 -21.51 21.66
C GLY A 383 0.41 -20.48 22.29
N LYS A 384 0.93 -19.59 21.43
CA LYS A 384 1.05 -18.13 21.62
C LYS A 384 1.52 -17.63 23.00
N ASN A 385 2.71 -17.02 23.04
CA ASN A 385 2.98 -15.69 23.60
C ASN A 385 4.50 -15.46 23.66
N CYS A 386 5.07 -14.78 22.66
CA CYS A 386 6.37 -14.15 22.84
C CYS A 386 6.17 -12.86 23.63
N ILE A 387 6.58 -12.92 24.89
CA ILE A 387 6.72 -11.81 25.82
C ILE A 387 8.02 -11.08 25.45
N ILE A 388 7.90 -9.83 25.03
CA ILE A 388 9.04 -8.90 24.99
C ILE A 388 9.05 -8.25 26.38
N MET A 389 10.11 -8.51 27.15
CA MET A 389 10.43 -7.79 28.39
C MET A 389 11.12 -6.47 28.08
#